data_AF-A0A9D6SJ86-F1
#
_entry.id   AF-A0A9D6SJ86-F1
#
_cell.length_a   1.000
_cell.length_b   1.000
_cell.length_c   1.000
_cell.angle_alpha   90.00
_cell.angle_beta   90.00
_cell.angle_gamma   90.00
#
_symmetry.space_group_name_H-M   'P 1'
#
loop_
_entity.id
_entity.type
_entity.pdbx_description
1 polymer ?
#
loop_
_entity_poly.entity_id
_entity_poly.type
_entity_poly.pdbx_seq_one_letter_code
_entity_poly.pdbx_strand_id
1 'polypeptide(L)'
;MLALVTSDFYLADMTVNHGNSGGPVYDASGEVIGIVSGFRVADIEKVVGGAWQNTPGAEGDYGYNSHLAVIVPIAHAQVLIHDYARD
;
A
#
# COMPACT_ATOMS: atom_id res chain seq x y z
N MET A 1 -10.49 -25.26 -13.04
CA MET A 1 -10.61 -23.83 -12.70
C MET A 1 -9.61 -23.56 -11.59
N LEU A 2 -8.45 -22.97 -11.90
CA LEU A 2 -7.50 -22.56 -10.86
C LEU A 2 -8.09 -21.33 -10.17
N ALA A 3 -8.35 -21.41 -8.87
CA ALA A 3 -8.67 -20.23 -8.09
C ALA A 3 -7.42 -19.34 -8.09
N LEU A 4 -7.49 -18.21 -8.78
CA LEU A 4 -6.47 -17.18 -8.71
C LEU A 4 -6.48 -16.69 -7.26
N VAL A 5 -5.47 -17.06 -6.47
CA VAL A 5 -5.27 -16.48 -5.14
C VAL A 5 -4.81 -15.05 -5.39
N THR A 6 -5.77 -14.13 -5.49
CA THR A 6 -5.47 -12.71 -5.54
C THR A 6 -5.33 -12.24 -4.10
N SER A 7 -4.15 -11.76 -3.74
CA SER A 7 -4.01 -11.05 -2.46
C SER A 7 -4.89 -9.79 -2.53
N ASP A 8 -5.58 -9.46 -1.44
CA ASP A 8 -6.43 -8.25 -1.39
C ASP A 8 -5.60 -6.96 -1.59
N PHE A 9 -4.32 -7.02 -1.22
CA PHE A 9 -3.34 -5.96 -1.46
C PHE A 9 -1.92 -6.53 -1.55
N TYR A 10 -0.98 -5.72 -2.07
CA TYR A 10 0.46 -5.91 -1.91
C TYR A 10 1.13 -4.62 -1.43
N LEU A 11 2.34 -4.74 -0.89
CA LEU A 11 3.17 -3.59 -0.54
C LEU A 11 4.14 -3.29 -1.69
N ALA A 12 4.26 -2.02 -2.04
CA ALA A 12 5.22 -1.55 -3.04
C ALA A 12 6.17 -0.53 -2.42
N ASP A 13 7.45 -0.62 -2.80
CA ASP A 13 8.48 0.35 -2.45
C ASP A 13 8.27 1.64 -3.26
N MET A 14 7.39 2.51 -2.75
CA MET A 14 6.94 3.72 -3.42
C MET A 14 6.65 4.82 -2.42
N THR A 15 7.14 6.03 -2.70
CA THR A 15 6.78 7.23 -1.94
C THR A 15 5.36 7.65 -2.32
N VAL A 16 4.46 7.62 -1.35
CA VAL A 16 3.08 8.11 -1.45
C VAL A 16 2.76 8.90 -0.19
N ASN A 17 1.90 9.90 -0.32
CA ASN A 17 1.44 10.74 0.77
C ASN A 17 -0.07 10.96 0.71
N HIS A 18 -0.58 11.76 1.64
CA HIS A 18 -1.98 12.19 1.63
C HIS A 18 -2.31 12.87 0.30
N GLY A 19 -3.30 12.32 -0.42
CA GLY A 19 -3.70 12.79 -1.75
C GLY A 19 -3.40 11.82 -2.88
N ASN A 20 -2.56 10.79 -2.66
CA ASN A 20 -2.36 9.73 -3.66
C ASN A 20 -3.42 8.62 -3.62
N SER A 21 -4.19 8.49 -2.53
CA SER A 21 -5.24 7.48 -2.40
C SER A 21 -6.26 7.54 -3.54
N GLY A 22 -6.60 6.40 -4.13
CA GLY A 22 -7.42 6.26 -5.33
C GLY A 22 -6.67 6.42 -6.65
N GLY A 23 -5.40 6.83 -6.60
CA GLY A 23 -4.56 6.98 -7.78
C GLY A 23 -4.14 5.64 -8.40
N PRO A 24 -3.94 5.58 -9.73
CA PRO A 24 -3.48 4.39 -10.41
C PRO A 24 -1.98 4.12 -10.18
N VAL A 25 -1.61 2.85 -10.10
CA VAL A 25 -0.24 2.34 -10.21
C VAL A 25 -0.05 1.77 -11.60
N TYR A 26 1.00 2.20 -12.29
CA TYR A 26 1.31 1.78 -13.64
C TYR A 26 2.51 0.83 -13.69
N ASP A 27 2.52 -0.08 -14.65
CA ASP A 27 3.74 -0.78 -15.04
C ASP A 27 4.59 0.05 -16.01
N ALA A 28 5.74 -0.51 -16.43
CA ALA A 28 6.67 0.16 -17.33
C ALA A 28 6.12 0.40 -18.75
N SER A 29 5.02 -0.27 -19.13
CA SER A 29 4.33 -0.06 -20.40
C SER A 29 3.24 1.01 -20.33
N GLY A 30 2.89 1.46 -19.12
CA GLY A 30 1.82 2.44 -18.89
C GLY A 30 0.46 1.80 -18.61
N GLU A 31 0.41 0.47 -18.42
CA GLU A 31 -0.83 -0.23 -18.06
C GLU A 31 -1.11 -0.10 -16.56
N VAL A 32 -2.37 0.07 -16.18
CA VAL A 32 -2.77 0.13 -14.77
C VAL A 32 -2.72 -1.26 -14.17
N ILE A 33 -1.93 -1.45 -13.10
CA ILE A 33 -1.77 -2.73 -12.39
C ILE A 33 -2.33 -2.70 -10.97
N GLY A 34 -2.64 -1.51 -10.44
CA GLY A 34 -3.19 -1.39 -9.10
C GLY A 34 -3.71 0.00 -8.77
N ILE A 35 -4.27 0.12 -7.57
CA ILE A 35 -4.83 1.35 -7.02
C ILE A 35 -4.15 1.60 -5.67
N VAL A 36 -3.61 2.81 -5.49
CA VAL A 36 -3.06 3.23 -4.20
C VAL A 36 -4.20 3.35 -3.19
N SER A 37 -4.19 2.50 -2.16
CA SER A 37 -5.13 2.61 -1.05
C SER A 37 -4.61 3.58 0.02
N GLY A 38 -3.30 3.50 0.29
CA GLY A 38 -2.61 4.34 1.26
C GLY A 38 -1.19 3.85 1.47
N PHE A 39 -0.70 3.93 2.69
CA PHE A 39 0.64 3.45 3.05
C PHE A 39 0.67 2.84 4.46
N ARG A 40 1.81 2.24 4.78
CA ARG A 40 2.18 1.83 6.13
C ARG A 40 3.39 2.66 6.57
N VAL A 41 3.44 2.89 7.88
CA VAL A 41 4.62 3.39 8.56
C VAL A 41 5.21 2.20 9.31
N ALA A 42 6.44 1.84 8.99
CA ALA A 42 7.17 0.79 9.68
C ALA A 42 7.53 1.21 11.11
N ASP A 43 7.68 0.23 11.99
CA ASP A 43 8.25 0.45 13.32
C ASP A 43 9.72 0.88 13.21
N ILE A 44 10.17 1.67 14.19
CA ILE A 44 11.52 2.22 14.24
C ILE A 44 12.19 1.80 15.54
N GLU A 45 13.44 1.38 15.44
CA GLU A 45 14.28 1.18 16.61
C GLU A 45 14.89 2.53 17.05
N LYS A 46 14.59 2.95 18.28
CA LYS A 46 15.06 4.23 18.85
C LYS A 46 15.58 4.04 20.28
N VAL A 47 16.53 4.87 20.70
CA VAL A 47 16.99 4.91 22.10
C VAL A 47 16.06 5.81 22.90
N VAL A 48 15.35 5.24 23.88
CA VAL A 48 14.48 5.96 24.81
C VAL A 48 14.96 5.70 26.24
N GLY A 49 15.30 6.75 26.97
CA GLY A 49 15.82 6.61 28.34
C GLY A 49 17.12 5.82 28.45
N GLY A 50 17.93 5.76 27.38
CA GLY A 50 19.21 5.05 27.35
C GLY A 50 19.14 3.58 26.93
N ALA A 51 17.97 3.07 26.53
CA ALA A 51 17.80 1.70 26.03
C ALA A 51 17.18 1.68 24.63
N TRP A 52 17.57 0.69 23.81
CA TRP A 52 16.95 0.43 22.51
C TRP A 52 15.52 -0.09 22.68
N GLN A 53 14.58 0.54 21.98
CA GLN A 53 13.17 0.17 21.99
C GLN A 53 12.60 0.25 20.57
N ASN A 54 11.84 -0.77 20.19
CA ASN A 54 10.98 -0.70 19.00
C ASN A 54 9.79 0.20 19.32
N THR A 55 9.68 1.29 18.58
CA THR A 55 8.61 2.28 18.72
C THR A 55 7.83 2.31 17.40
N PRO A 56 6.48 2.37 17.45
CA PRO A 56 5.71 2.63 16.24
C PRO A 56 6.23 3.87 15.52
N GLY A 57 6.53 3.76 14.22
CA GLY A 57 6.96 4.91 13.46
C GLY A 57 5.83 5.90 13.25
N ALA A 58 6.19 7.19 13.24
CA ALA A 58 5.30 8.26 12.82
C ALA A 58 5.62 8.70 11.38
N GLU A 59 4.64 9.26 10.66
CA GLU A 59 4.84 9.76 9.28
C GLU A 59 6.04 10.72 9.16
N GLY A 60 6.23 11.57 10.18
CA GLY A 60 7.33 12.53 10.23
C GLY A 60 8.73 11.90 10.36
N ASP A 61 8.82 10.64 10.79
CA ASP A 61 10.11 9.95 10.94
C ASP A 61 10.72 9.52 9.60
N TYR A 62 9.88 9.37 8.55
CA TYR A 62 10.29 8.84 7.24
C TYR A 62 10.00 9.78 6.06
N GLY A 63 9.49 10.99 6.31
CA GLY A 63 9.08 11.89 5.24
C GLY A 63 7.82 11.40 4.51
N TYR A 64 6.77 11.09 5.29
CA TYR A 64 5.41 10.63 4.96
C TYR A 64 5.17 9.12 5.13
N ASN A 65 5.89 8.27 4.40
CA ASN A 65 5.69 6.84 4.48
C ASN A 65 7.03 6.12 4.66
N SER A 66 7.03 4.93 5.24
CA SER A 66 8.24 4.10 5.28
C SER A 66 8.53 3.45 3.92
N HIS A 67 8.22 4.15 2.83
CA HIS A 67 8.17 3.68 1.45
C HIS A 67 7.27 2.46 1.21
N LEU A 68 6.40 2.10 2.15
CA LEU A 68 5.49 0.95 2.01
C LEU A 68 4.11 1.41 1.56
N ALA A 69 3.93 1.61 0.25
CA ALA A 69 2.62 1.90 -0.32
C ALA A 69 1.73 0.63 -0.32
N VAL A 70 0.48 0.78 0.08
CA VAL A 70 -0.52 -0.30 0.08
C VAL A 70 -1.29 -0.22 -1.23
N ILE A 71 -1.13 -1.24 -2.07
CA ILE A 71 -1.70 -1.29 -3.41
C ILE A 71 -2.75 -2.40 -3.50
N VAL A 72 -3.95 -2.04 -3.93
CA VAL A 72 -4.98 -3.01 -4.30
C VAL A 72 -4.75 -3.42 -5.76
N PRO A 73 -4.52 -4.70 -6.09
CA PRO A 73 -4.37 -5.14 -7.47
C PRO A 73 -5.59 -4.77 -8.32
N ILE A 74 -5.37 -4.30 -9.55
CA ILE A 74 -6.47 -3.91 -10.44
C ILE A 74 -7.39 -5.09 -10.75
N ALA A 75 -6.82 -6.30 -10.88
CA ALA A 75 -7.58 -7.52 -11.13
C ALA A 75 -8.51 -7.86 -9.95
N HIS A 76 -8.06 -7.62 -8.71
CA HIS A 76 -8.89 -7.81 -7.53
C HIS A 76 -10.05 -6.81 -7.52
N ALA A 77 -9.78 -5.53 -7.79
CA ALA A 77 -10.82 -4.51 -7.89
C ALA A 77 -11.85 -4.81 -8.99
N GLN A 78 -11.41 -5.29 -10.15
CA GLN A 78 -12.29 -5.69 -11.26
C GLN A 78 -13.21 -6.86 -10.89
N VAL A 79 -12.69 -7.87 -10.20
CA VAL A 79 -13.51 -8.99 -9.67
C VAL A 79 -14.57 -8.46 -8.71
N LEU A 80 -14.19 -7.60 -7.77
CA LEU A 80 -15.15 -7.03 -6.82
C LEU A 80 -16.26 -6.22 -7.52
N ILE A 81 -15.91 -5.40 -8.51
CA ILE A 81 -16.90 -4.65 -9.29
C ILE A 81 -17.84 -5.61 -10.04
N HIS A 82 -17.29 -6.60 -10.74
CA HIS A 82 -18.09 -7.57 -11.49
C HIS A 82 -19.06 -8.37 -10.61
N ASP A 83 -18.59 -8.79 -9.43
CA ASP A 83 -19.34 -9.68 -8.56
C ASP A 83 -20.35 -8.94 -7.68
N TYR A 84 -20.05 -7.70 -7.28
CA TYR A 84 -20.82 -6.97 -6.25
C TYR A 84 -21.41 -5.63 -6.70
N ALA A 85 -20.88 -4.98 -7.73
CA ALA A 85 -21.48 -3.76 -8.27
C ALA A 85 -22.50 -4.13 -9.36
N ARG A 86 -23.70 -4.55 -8.93
CA ARG A 86 -24.87 -4.67 -9.80
C ARG A 86 -25.90 -3.64 -9.39
N ASP A 87 -26.55 -3.04 -10.39
CA ASP A 87 -27.72 -2.17 -10.22
C ASP A 87 -28.92 -2.92 -9.64
#